data_AF-A0A947JBD6-F1
#
_entry.id   AF-A0A947JBD6-F1
#
_cell.length_a   1.000
_cell.length_b   1.000
_cell.length_c   1.000
_cell.angle_alpha   90.00
_cell.angle_beta   90.00
_cell.angle_gamma   90.00
#
_symmetry.space_group_name_H-M   'P 1'
#
loop_
_entity.id
_entity.type
_entity.pdbx_description
1 polymer ?
#
loop_
_entity_poly.entity_id
_entity_poly.type
_entity_poly.pdbx_seq_one_letter_code
_entity_poly.pdbx_strand_id
1 'polypeptide(L)'
;ETEFYEIEQFADRADFMEKAYTYQLFFNFERPNTYKENKSPWQLARDKLPDIPKEALMLPPVDLDALLDKKLVDQAIGGYDVYSAPYIGDVSLWDTPLFVNYL
;
A
#
# COMPACT_ATOMS: atom_id res chain seq x y z
N GLU A 1 14.42 4.07 -17.01
CA GLU A 1 13.38 5.09 -17.31
C GLU A 1 13.63 6.20 -16.32
N THR A 2 13.71 7.46 -16.74
CA THR A 2 13.81 8.58 -15.78
C THR A 2 12.46 8.70 -15.09
N GLU A 3 12.46 8.60 -13.76
CA GLU A 3 11.20 8.52 -13.01
C GLU A 3 10.61 9.93 -12.80
N PHE A 4 9.28 10.03 -12.78
CA PHE A 4 8.56 11.31 -12.63
C PHE A 4 9.06 12.14 -11.44
N TYR A 5 9.35 11.48 -10.32
CA TYR A 5 9.83 12.10 -9.09
C TYR A 5 11.31 12.55 -9.15
N GLU A 6 12.06 12.13 -10.16
CA GLU A 6 13.48 12.50 -10.33
C GLU A 6 13.66 13.81 -11.11
N ILE A 7 12.64 14.25 -11.86
CA ILE A 7 12.71 15.41 -12.75
C ILE A 7 11.89 16.60 -12.24
N GLU A 8 10.74 16.31 -11.63
CA GLU A 8 9.74 17.32 -11.33
C GLU A 8 10.11 18.16 -10.10
N GLN A 9 9.94 19.49 -10.20
CA GLN A 9 10.09 20.40 -9.06
C GLN A 9 8.73 20.64 -8.41
N PHE A 10 8.69 20.68 -7.09
CA PHE A 10 7.45 20.90 -6.34
C PHE A 10 7.54 22.23 -5.59
N ALA A 11 6.58 23.12 -5.85
CA ALA A 11 6.55 24.44 -5.22
C ALA A 11 6.11 24.35 -3.75
N ASP A 12 5.12 23.52 -3.48
CA ASP A 12 4.57 23.27 -2.15
C ASP A 12 3.87 21.90 -2.10
N ARG A 13 3.26 21.61 -0.94
CA ARG A 13 2.58 20.33 -0.72
C ARG A 13 1.32 20.17 -1.59
N ALA A 14 0.60 21.24 -1.91
CA ALA A 14 -0.58 21.16 -2.76
C ALA A 14 -0.17 20.85 -4.21
N ASP A 15 0.83 21.57 -4.72
CA ASP A 15 1.44 21.33 -6.04
C ASP A 15 1.94 19.88 -6.16
N PHE A 16 2.62 19.36 -5.13
CA PHE A 16 3.03 17.97 -5.08
C PHE A 16 1.87 16.99 -5.21
N MET A 17 0.78 17.19 -4.46
CA MET A 17 -0.38 16.29 -4.50
C MET A 17 -1.09 16.33 -5.85
N GLU A 18 -1.22 17.49 -6.48
CA GLU A 18 -1.83 17.62 -7.82
C GLU A 18 -0.99 16.94 -8.89
N LYS A 19 0.33 17.12 -8.84
CA LYS A 19 1.28 16.46 -9.74
C LYS A 19 1.33 14.95 -9.53
N ALA A 20 1.33 14.49 -8.29
CA ALA A 20 1.24 13.07 -7.95
C ALA A 20 -0.07 12.45 -8.49
N TYR A 21 -1.19 13.14 -8.35
CA TYR A 21 -2.47 12.67 -8.91
C TYR A 21 -2.41 12.57 -10.44
N THR A 22 -1.86 13.59 -11.10
CA THR A 22 -1.68 13.60 -12.56
C THR A 22 -0.84 12.41 -13.02
N TYR A 23 0.28 12.14 -12.35
CA TYR A 23 1.12 10.99 -12.64
C TYR A 23 0.39 9.66 -12.41
N GLN A 24 -0.38 9.55 -11.33
CA GLN A 24 -1.16 8.35 -11.03
C GLN A 24 -2.23 8.08 -12.09
N LEU A 25 -2.91 9.11 -12.59
CA LEU A 25 -3.82 8.99 -13.73
C LEU A 25 -3.09 8.51 -14.99
N PHE A 26 -1.95 9.13 -15.33
CA PHE A 26 -1.13 8.68 -16.45
C PHE A 26 -0.70 7.21 -16.31
N PHE A 27 -0.24 6.81 -15.14
CA PHE A 27 0.14 5.43 -14.85
C PHE A 27 -1.03 4.47 -15.04
N ASN A 28 -2.21 4.81 -14.51
CA ASN A 28 -3.39 3.94 -14.52
C ASN A 28 -4.01 3.82 -15.92
N PHE A 29 -4.03 4.88 -16.71
CA PHE A 29 -4.73 4.90 -18.00
C PHE A 29 -3.82 4.65 -19.19
N GLU A 30 -2.63 5.23 -19.20
CA GLU A 30 -1.82 5.36 -20.41
C GLU A 30 -0.53 4.57 -20.37
N ARG A 31 0.11 4.40 -19.19
CA ARG A 31 1.42 3.73 -19.12
C ARG A 31 1.29 2.25 -19.53
N PRO A 32 1.92 1.83 -20.64
CA PRO A 32 1.96 0.43 -21.00
C PRO A 32 2.88 -0.32 -20.05
N ASN A 33 2.46 -1.50 -19.60
CA ASN A 33 3.30 -2.40 -18.84
C ASN A 33 3.92 -3.42 -19.79
N THR A 34 5.22 -3.27 -20.06
CA THR A 34 5.98 -4.14 -20.97
C THR A 34 5.91 -5.61 -20.56
N TYR A 35 5.80 -5.90 -19.26
CA TYR A 35 5.66 -7.26 -18.73
C TYR A 35 4.24 -7.84 -18.88
N LYS A 36 3.26 -7.01 -19.25
CA LYS A 36 1.84 -7.37 -19.42
C LYS A 36 1.36 -7.08 -20.83
N GLU A 37 2.07 -7.62 -21.82
CA GLU A 37 1.69 -7.52 -23.24
C GLU A 37 1.64 -6.07 -23.77
N ASN A 38 2.37 -5.14 -23.14
CA ASN A 38 2.31 -3.71 -23.42
C ASN A 38 0.92 -3.07 -23.20
N LYS A 39 0.06 -3.68 -22.37
CA LYS A 39 -1.23 -3.11 -21.99
C LYS A 39 -1.11 -2.16 -20.81
N SER A 40 -1.93 -1.12 -20.80
CA SER A 40 -2.08 -0.24 -19.64
C SER A 40 -2.94 -0.90 -18.54
N PRO A 41 -2.84 -0.46 -17.27
CA PRO A 41 -3.71 -0.97 -16.22
C PRO A 41 -5.20 -0.84 -16.56
N TRP A 42 -5.61 0.24 -17.22
CA TRP A 42 -6.98 0.42 -17.72
C TRP A 42 -7.41 -0.66 -18.72
N GLN A 43 -6.56 -0.99 -19.69
CA GLN A 43 -6.85 -2.06 -20.64
C GLN A 43 -6.97 -3.42 -19.94
N LEU A 44 -6.06 -3.71 -19.01
CA LEU A 44 -6.09 -4.94 -18.20
C LEU A 44 -7.32 -5.02 -17.30
N ALA A 45 -7.78 -3.88 -16.75
CA ALA A 45 -8.98 -3.83 -15.93
C ALA A 45 -10.23 -4.11 -16.76
N ARG A 46 -10.33 -3.52 -17.96
CA ARG A 46 -11.42 -3.77 -18.90
C ARG A 46 -11.46 -5.21 -19.44
N ASP A 47 -10.30 -5.82 -19.65
CA ASP A 47 -10.22 -7.24 -20.04
C ASP A 47 -10.86 -8.17 -18.98
N LYS A 48 -10.78 -7.79 -17.69
CA LYS A 48 -11.33 -8.55 -16.56
C LYS A 48 -12.77 -8.18 -16.20
N LEU A 49 -13.08 -6.89 -16.26
CA LEU A 49 -14.41 -6.34 -15.97
C LEU A 49 -14.73 -5.30 -17.05
N PRO A 50 -15.40 -5.71 -18.14
CA PRO A 50 -15.65 -4.86 -19.31
C PRO A 50 -16.37 -3.54 -19.00
N ASP A 51 -17.25 -3.57 -18.00
CA ASP A 51 -18.09 -2.44 -17.56
C ASP A 51 -17.50 -1.67 -16.37
N ILE A 52 -16.20 -1.82 -16.10
CA ILE A 52 -15.55 -1.09 -15.00
C ILE A 52 -15.64 0.43 -15.24
N PRO A 53 -16.15 1.22 -14.27
CA PRO A 53 -16.18 2.67 -14.38
C PRO A 53 -14.75 3.23 -14.35
N LYS A 54 -14.49 4.33 -15.08
CA LYS A 54 -13.16 4.97 -15.10
C LYS A 54 -12.76 5.46 -13.72
N GLU A 55 -13.74 5.89 -12.94
CA GLU A 55 -13.60 6.40 -11.59
C GLU A 55 -12.92 5.39 -10.66
N ALA A 56 -13.04 4.09 -10.93
CA ALA A 56 -12.35 3.05 -10.16
C ALA A 56 -10.81 3.11 -10.27
N LEU A 57 -10.29 3.74 -11.33
CA LEU A 57 -8.85 3.96 -11.55
C LEU A 57 -8.43 5.41 -11.29
N MET A 58 -9.38 6.32 -10.99
CA MET A 58 -9.11 7.72 -10.63
C MET A 58 -8.86 7.85 -9.12
N LEU A 59 -7.94 7.04 -8.61
CA LEU A 59 -7.63 7.02 -7.18
C LEU A 59 -6.81 8.27 -6.82
N PRO A 60 -7.28 9.12 -5.89
CA PRO A 60 -6.52 10.27 -5.46
C PRO A 60 -5.28 9.82 -4.66
N PRO A 61 -4.18 10.58 -4.71
CA PRO A 61 -3.01 10.31 -3.89
C PRO A 61 -3.40 10.47 -2.41
N VAL A 62 -2.82 9.60 -1.58
CA VAL A 62 -3.11 9.53 -0.16
C VAL A 62 -1.91 10.06 0.61
N ASP A 63 -2.16 11.00 1.53
CA ASP A 63 -1.13 11.44 2.47
C ASP A 63 -1.02 10.44 3.62
N LEU A 64 0.10 9.71 3.65
CA LEU A 64 0.37 8.73 4.67
C LEU A 64 0.70 9.35 6.03
N ASP A 65 1.30 10.54 6.07
CA ASP A 65 1.64 11.22 7.32
C ASP A 65 0.36 11.68 8.01
N ALA A 66 -0.55 12.33 7.27
CA ALA A 66 -1.85 12.72 7.81
C ALA A 66 -2.69 11.51 8.26
N LEU A 67 -2.62 10.38 7.55
CA LEU A 67 -3.30 9.15 7.96
C LEU A 67 -2.67 8.54 9.22
N LEU A 68 -1.34 8.58 9.34
CA LEU A 68 -0.64 8.10 10.51
C LEU A 68 -0.97 8.97 11.73
N ASP A 69 -0.92 10.29 11.60
CA ASP A 69 -1.27 11.22 12.66
C ASP A 69 -2.70 11.00 13.15
N LYS A 70 -3.65 10.85 12.21
CA LYS A 70 -5.03 10.51 12.55
C LYS A 70 -5.11 9.19 13.29
N LYS A 71 -4.42 8.15 12.82
CA LYS A 71 -4.40 6.84 13.49
C LYS A 71 -3.83 6.94 14.90
N LEU A 72 -2.77 7.69 15.11
CA LEU A 72 -2.14 7.88 16.42
C LEU A 72 -3.06 8.65 17.38
N VAL A 73 -3.77 9.67 16.89
CA VAL A 73 -4.80 10.38 17.67
C VAL A 73 -5.95 9.44 18.03
N ASP A 74 -6.44 8.65 17.08
CA ASP A 74 -7.50 7.66 17.32
C ASP A 74 -7.04 6.57 18.31
N GLN A 75 -5.77 6.13 18.25
CA GLN A 75 -5.18 5.18 19.19
C GLN A 75 -4.95 5.75 20.60
N ALA A 76 -4.72 7.06 20.72
CA ALA A 76 -4.69 7.73 22.03
C ALA A 76 -6.07 7.67 22.73
N ILE A 77 -7.15 7.39 21.99
CA ILE A 77 -8.50 7.10 22.48
C ILE A 77 -8.67 5.57 22.60
N GLY A 78 -7.85 4.94 23.46
CA GLY A 78 -8.20 3.67 24.12
C GLY A 78 -8.04 2.37 23.32
N GLY A 79 -6.88 1.73 23.50
CA GLY A 79 -6.67 0.30 23.27
C GLY A 79 -5.20 -0.04 23.40
N TYR A 80 -4.79 -0.66 24.52
CA TYR A 80 -3.44 -1.22 24.63
C TYR A 80 -3.22 -2.22 23.50
N ASP A 81 -2.14 -2.08 22.75
CA ASP A 81 -1.58 -3.17 21.94
C ASP A 81 -1.02 -4.22 22.92
N VAL A 82 -1.93 -5.05 23.43
CA VAL A 82 -1.55 -6.25 24.16
C VAL A 82 -1.17 -7.28 23.10
N TYR A 83 0.06 -7.78 23.15
CA TYR A 83 0.42 -8.98 22.40
C TYR A 83 -0.65 -10.05 22.67
N SER A 84 -1.35 -10.50 21.62
CA SER A 84 -2.32 -11.60 21.68
C SER A 84 -1.64 -12.97 21.84
N ALA A 85 -0.36 -12.99 22.19
CA ALA A 85 0.32 -14.22 22.57
C ALA A 85 -0.31 -14.72 23.87
N PRO A 86 -0.83 -15.96 23.92
CA PRO A 86 -1.25 -16.53 25.19
C PRO A 86 -0.05 -16.52 26.14
N TYR A 87 -0.26 -15.98 27.35
CA TYR A 87 0.70 -16.11 28.43
C TYR A 87 0.85 -17.60 28.76
N ILE A 88 1.86 -18.25 28.19
CA ILE A 88 2.29 -19.58 28.60
C ILE A 88 3.18 -19.33 29.83
N GLY A 89 2.55 -19.30 31.00
CA GLY A 89 3.27 -19.23 32.27
C GLY A 89 4.24 -20.40 32.36
N ASP A 90 5.48 -20.10 32.77
CA ASP A 90 6.60 -21.00 33.07
C ASP A 90 6.39 -22.49 32.77
N VAL A 91 6.36 -22.85 31.50
CA VAL A 91 6.57 -24.23 31.07
C VAL A 91 8.03 -24.35 30.67
N SER A 92 8.77 -25.17 31.41
CA SER A 92 10.18 -25.44 31.13
C SER A 92 10.33 -25.92 29.67
N LEU A 93 11.27 -25.31 28.94
CA LEU A 93 11.54 -25.63 27.52
C LEU A 93 12.06 -27.06 27.30
N TRP A 94 12.18 -27.87 28.36
CA TRP A 94 12.66 -29.24 28.34
C TRP A 94 11.54 -30.29 28.32
N ASP A 95 10.28 -29.89 28.49
CA ASP A 95 9.15 -30.82 28.63
C ASP A 95 8.25 -30.95 27.38
N THR A 96 8.65 -30.38 26.22
CA THR A 96 7.88 -30.57 24.97
C THR A 96 8.54 -31.61 24.04
N PRO A 97 7.81 -32.66 23.60
CA PRO A 97 8.39 -33.80 22.86
C PRO A 97 8.67 -33.51 21.37
N LEU A 98 8.67 -32.24 20.94
CA LEU A 98 8.76 -31.86 19.52
C LEU A 98 10.16 -31.45 19.05
N PHE A 99 11.19 -31.50 19.91
CA PHE A 99 12.56 -31.10 19.56
C PHE A 99 13.55 -32.25 19.36
N VAL A 100 13.07 -33.48 19.23
CA VAL A 100 13.90 -34.61 18.78
C VAL A 100 13.46 -34.96 17.36
N ASN A 101 13.99 -34.27 16.36
CA ASN A 101 14.23 -34.77 14.99
C ASN A 101 14.58 -33.60 14.07
N TYR A 102 15.74 -32.97 14.27
CA TYR A 102 16.52 -32.31 13.22
C TYR A 102 17.95 -32.08 13.75
N LEU A 103 18.72 -33.17 13.82
CA LEU A 103 20.18 -33.17 13.72
C LEU A 103 20.56 -34.25 12.72
#